data_AF-A0ABD2QDS0-F1
#
_entry.id   AF-A0ABD2QDS0-F1
#
_cell.length_a   1.000
_cell.length_b   1.000
_cell.length_c   1.000
_cell.angle_alpha   90.00
_cell.angle_beta   90.00
_cell.angle_gamma   90.00
#
_symmetry.space_group_name_H-M   'P 1'
#
loop_
_entity.id
_entity.type
_entity.pdbx_description
1 polymer ?
#
loop_
_entity_poly.entity_id
_entity_poly.type
_entity_poly.pdbx_seq_one_letter_code
_entity_poly.pdbx_strand_id
1 'polypeptide(L)'
;MHSPLWLVDCPDSSQVIELATKLYRLSTSVPYIGRFVVYGRRHHEEEAQLRCLCLIDDDEDKTLECQEGFDLVAAGPEVEVVQNQAYWLTMADNLVPISALPTKQLYLGVRAFEENRLHTAVRVKTPSKPHSGKIAFTREAKALEPYAK
;
A
#
# COMPACT_ATOMS: atom_id res chain seq x y z
N MET A 1 15.15 -34.66 -14.87
CA MET A 1 14.62 -33.61 -13.97
C MET A 1 15.74 -33.19 -13.05
N HIS A 2 16.22 -31.95 -13.15
CA HIS A 2 17.22 -31.43 -12.22
C HIS A 2 16.49 -30.74 -11.06
N SER A 3 16.84 -31.12 -9.83
CA SER A 3 16.34 -30.44 -8.64
C SER A 3 17.12 -29.14 -8.43
N PRO A 4 16.46 -28.03 -8.04
CA PRO A 4 17.16 -26.81 -7.69
C PRO A 4 18.05 -27.04 -6.46
N LEU A 5 19.31 -26.59 -6.54
CA LEU A 5 20.30 -26.67 -5.47
C LEU A 5 20.64 -25.26 -4.99
N TRP A 6 20.49 -25.01 -3.69
CA TRP A 6 20.85 -23.74 -3.03
C TRP A 6 21.83 -24.05 -1.90
N LEU A 7 22.95 -23.31 -1.85
CA LEU A 7 23.89 -23.34 -0.73
C LEU A 7 23.54 -22.21 0.22
N VAL A 8 23.33 -22.53 1.50
CA VAL A 8 23.00 -21.56 2.54
C VAL A 8 24.01 -21.71 3.66
N ASP A 9 24.77 -20.64 3.92
CA ASP A 9 25.59 -20.54 5.12
C ASP A 9 24.75 -19.93 6.24
N CYS A 10 24.52 -20.68 7.31
CA CYS A 10 23.69 -20.27 8.43
C CYS A 10 24.38 -20.64 9.76
N PRO A 11 24.55 -19.68 10.69
CA PRO A 11 25.16 -19.96 12.00
C PRO A 11 24.40 -20.99 12.84
N ASP A 12 23.08 -21.07 12.66
CA ASP A 12 22.20 -22.00 13.36
C ASP A 12 21.55 -22.98 12.37
N SER A 13 22.10 -24.20 12.32
CA SER A 13 21.62 -25.27 11.45
C SER A 13 20.13 -25.62 11.62
N SER A 14 19.54 -25.33 12.79
CA SER A 14 18.13 -25.63 13.06
C SER A 14 17.16 -24.72 12.30
N GLN A 15 17.60 -23.50 11.94
CA GLN A 15 16.79 -22.49 11.24
C GLN A 15 16.94 -22.54 9.71
N VAL A 16 17.91 -23.32 9.19
CA VAL A 16 18.26 -23.36 7.75
C VAL A 16 17.04 -23.64 6.88
N ILE A 17 16.22 -24.62 7.24
CA ILE A 17 15.07 -25.02 6.42
C ILE A 17 14.00 -23.91 6.40
N GLU A 18 13.74 -23.26 7.53
CA GLU A 18 12.79 -22.15 7.61
C GLU A 18 13.26 -20.95 6.77
N LEU A 19 14.52 -20.54 6.95
CA LEU A 19 15.12 -19.43 6.22
C LEU A 19 15.17 -19.70 4.71
N ALA A 20 15.62 -20.90 4.30
CA ALA A 20 15.64 -21.29 2.90
C ALA A 20 14.24 -21.33 2.29
N THR A 21 13.24 -21.84 3.02
CA THR A 21 11.84 -21.85 2.57
C THR A 21 11.30 -20.43 2.40
N LYS A 22 11.60 -19.53 3.33
CA LYS A 22 11.19 -18.13 3.26
C LYS A 22 11.85 -17.42 2.07
N LEU A 23 13.15 -17.59 1.89
CA LEU A 23 13.90 -17.02 0.77
C LEU A 23 13.40 -17.57 -0.57
N TYR A 24 13.13 -18.87 -0.66
CA TYR A 24 12.59 -19.49 -1.87
C TYR A 24 11.23 -18.89 -2.26
N ARG A 25 10.30 -18.74 -1.29
CA ARG A 25 8.99 -18.12 -1.57
C ARG A 25 9.15 -16.69 -2.09
N LEU A 26 10.03 -15.91 -1.45
CA LEU A 26 10.30 -14.54 -1.87
C LEU A 26 10.95 -14.46 -3.26
N SER A 27 11.88 -15.36 -3.58
CA SER A 27 12.60 -15.37 -4.86
C SER A 27 11.77 -15.89 -6.03
N THR A 28 10.81 -16.78 -5.77
CA THR A 28 9.87 -17.25 -6.80
C THR A 28 8.74 -16.27 -7.11
N SER A 29 8.59 -15.21 -6.31
CA SER A 29 7.54 -14.21 -6.51
C SER A 29 7.87 -13.36 -7.74
N VAL A 30 6.88 -13.13 -8.60
CA VAL A 30 7.07 -12.37 -9.84
C VAL A 30 6.95 -10.87 -9.56
N PRO A 31 8.00 -10.07 -9.87
CA PRO A 31 7.92 -8.62 -9.81
C PRO A 31 7.27 -8.05 -11.07
N TYR A 32 6.47 -7.00 -10.90
CA TYR A 32 5.86 -6.21 -11.96
C TYR A 32 6.23 -4.74 -11.77
N ILE A 33 6.20 -3.96 -12.84
CA ILE A 33 6.30 -2.50 -12.74
C ILE A 33 4.88 -1.96 -12.58
N GLY A 34 4.65 -1.19 -11.52
CA GLY A 34 3.37 -0.57 -11.26
C GLY A 34 3.52 0.82 -10.65
N ARG A 35 2.41 1.52 -10.54
CA ARG A 35 2.34 2.89 -10.00
C ARG A 35 1.23 2.97 -8.95
N PHE A 36 1.55 3.54 -7.80
CA PHE A 36 0.54 3.88 -6.80
C PHE A 36 -0.07 5.24 -7.12
N VAL A 37 -1.38 5.28 -7.28
CA VAL A 37 -2.14 6.51 -7.51
C VAL A 37 -3.20 6.66 -6.43
N VAL A 38 -3.52 7.92 -6.08
CA VAL A 38 -4.52 8.25 -5.08
C VAL A 38 -5.51 9.21 -5.68
N TYR A 39 -6.77 8.79 -5.68
CA TYR A 39 -7.91 9.61 -6.02
C TYR A 39 -8.59 10.12 -4.75
N GLY A 40 -9.08 11.34 -4.78
CA GLY A 40 -9.71 12.00 -3.64
C GLY A 40 -11.02 12.66 -4.02
N ARG A 41 -12.00 12.58 -3.12
CA ARG A 41 -13.26 13.33 -3.21
C ARG A 41 -13.63 13.87 -1.85
N ARG A 42 -13.77 15.18 -1.75
CA ARG A 42 -14.15 15.86 -0.50
C ARG A 42 -15.67 15.85 -0.37
N HIS A 43 -16.17 15.36 0.77
CA HIS A 43 -17.61 15.32 1.07
C HIS A 43 -17.99 16.25 2.22
N HIS A 44 -17.00 16.66 3.04
CA HIS A 44 -17.17 17.61 4.13
C HIS A 44 -15.97 18.55 4.17
N GLU A 45 -16.07 19.68 4.89
CA GLU A 45 -14.96 20.63 4.99
C GLU A 45 -13.69 19.95 5.53
N GLU A 46 -13.78 19.15 6.58
CA GLU A 46 -12.59 18.51 7.17
C GLU A 46 -12.37 17.06 6.73
N GLU A 47 -13.21 16.50 5.84
CA GLU A 47 -13.17 15.08 5.48
C GLU A 47 -13.21 14.82 3.97
N ALA A 48 -12.46 13.80 3.56
CA ALA A 48 -12.43 13.33 2.18
C ALA A 48 -12.45 11.80 2.13
N GLN A 49 -13.05 11.25 1.08
CA GLN A 49 -12.87 9.87 0.67
C GLN A 49 -11.66 9.77 -0.25
N LEU A 50 -10.78 8.82 0.04
CA LEU A 50 -9.65 8.46 -0.79
C LEU A 50 -9.81 7.06 -1.37
N ARG A 51 -9.35 6.89 -2.61
CA ARG A 51 -9.19 5.61 -3.27
C ARG A 51 -7.75 5.47 -3.72
N CYS A 52 -7.06 4.54 -3.08
CA CYS A 52 -5.67 4.22 -3.40
C CYS A 52 -5.66 3.03 -4.35
N LEU A 53 -5.02 3.19 -5.51
CA LEU A 53 -4.90 2.13 -6.51
C LEU A 53 -3.43 1.80 -6.77
N CYS A 54 -3.18 0.56 -7.17
CA CYS A 54 -1.91 0.14 -7.76
C CYS A 54 -2.18 -0.26 -9.21
N LEU A 55 -1.80 0.61 -10.14
CA LEU A 55 -1.95 0.38 -11.58
C LEU A 55 -0.74 -0.43 -12.07
N ILE A 56 -1.01 -1.51 -12.80
CA ILE A 56 0.00 -2.34 -13.46
C ILE A 56 -0.43 -2.43 -14.91
N ASP A 57 0.37 -1.89 -15.83
CA ASP A 57 0.07 -1.83 -17.27
C ASP A 57 -1.18 -1.00 -17.63
N ASP A 58 -1.71 -0.22 -16.69
CA ASP A 58 -2.89 0.66 -16.86
C ASP A 58 -2.52 2.15 -16.75
N ASP A 59 -3.36 3.00 -17.35
CA ASP A 59 -3.25 4.45 -17.34
C ASP A 59 -4.21 5.09 -16.32
N GLU A 60 -3.81 6.21 -15.72
CA GLU A 60 -4.59 6.95 -14.74
C GLU A 60 -5.82 7.64 -15.36
N ASP A 61 -5.74 8.04 -16.63
CA ASP A 61 -6.80 8.81 -17.30
C ASP A 61 -8.12 8.04 -17.53
N LYS A 62 -8.15 6.71 -17.35
CA LYS A 62 -9.28 5.84 -17.70
C LYS A 62 -9.82 5.00 -16.54
N THR A 63 -9.71 5.52 -15.32
CA THR A 63 -10.17 4.80 -14.12
C THR A 63 -11.66 5.05 -13.83
N LEU A 64 -12.30 4.12 -13.10
CA LEU A 64 -13.68 4.28 -12.62
C LEU A 64 -13.81 5.50 -11.70
N GLU A 65 -12.73 5.85 -11.00
CA GLU A 65 -12.61 6.99 -10.11
C GLU A 65 -12.92 8.31 -10.84
N CYS A 66 -12.38 8.49 -12.05
CA CYS A 66 -12.67 9.65 -12.88
C CYS A 66 -14.17 9.73 -13.25
N GLN A 67 -14.80 8.59 -13.56
CA GLN A 67 -16.23 8.53 -13.92
C GLN A 67 -17.14 8.80 -12.73
N GLU A 68 -16.72 8.43 -11.53
CA GLU A 68 -17.46 8.65 -10.29
C GLU A 68 -17.17 10.03 -9.65
N GLY A 69 -16.42 10.89 -10.34
CA GLY A 69 -16.13 12.26 -9.93
C GLY A 69 -15.12 12.36 -8.78
N PHE A 70 -14.16 11.44 -8.71
CA PHE A 70 -12.96 11.61 -7.90
C PHE A 70 -11.85 12.29 -8.72
N ASP A 71 -11.09 13.15 -8.08
CA ASP A 71 -9.93 13.82 -8.68
C ASP A 71 -8.65 13.04 -8.38
N LEU A 72 -7.73 12.97 -9.33
CA LEU A 72 -6.38 12.46 -9.08
C LEU A 72 -5.62 13.45 -8.18
N VAL A 73 -5.36 13.07 -6.93
CA VAL A 73 -4.73 13.97 -5.94
C VAL A 73 -3.25 13.67 -5.72
N ALA A 74 -2.78 12.47 -6.07
CA ALA A 74 -1.37 12.11 -6.06
C ALA A 74 -1.08 10.93 -6.99
N ALA A 75 0.05 10.98 -7.68
CA ALA A 75 0.61 9.88 -8.44
C ALA A 75 2.07 9.66 -8.01
N GLY A 76 2.41 8.43 -7.64
CA GLY A 76 3.79 8.03 -7.33
C GLY A 76 4.60 7.75 -8.60
N PRO A 77 5.92 7.52 -8.46
CA PRO A 77 6.73 7.01 -9.56
C PRO A 77 6.38 5.54 -9.87
N GLU A 78 6.85 5.06 -11.03
CA GLU A 78 6.88 3.64 -11.32
C GLU A 78 7.85 2.92 -10.38
N VAL A 79 7.38 1.82 -9.80
CA VAL A 79 8.11 1.03 -8.81
C VAL A 79 7.87 -0.46 -9.03
N GLU A 80 8.77 -1.28 -8.49
CA GLU A 80 8.60 -2.72 -8.48
C GLU A 80 7.54 -3.15 -7.44
N VAL A 81 6.47 -3.75 -7.93
CA VAL A 81 5.42 -4.35 -7.13
C VAL A 81 5.43 -5.87 -7.25
N VAL A 82 5.27 -6.56 -6.13
CA VAL A 82 5.31 -8.03 -6.06
C VAL A 82 3.89 -8.56 -6.00
N GLN A 83 3.58 -9.56 -6.84
CA GLN A 83 2.26 -10.18 -6.85
C GLN A 83 1.95 -10.89 -5.53
N ASN A 84 0.69 -10.83 -5.10
CA ASN A 84 0.17 -11.38 -3.85
C ASN A 84 0.80 -10.77 -2.59
N GLN A 85 1.39 -9.56 -2.71
CA GLN A 85 1.97 -8.84 -1.58
C GLN A 85 1.01 -7.77 -1.06
N ALA A 86 0.99 -7.59 0.26
CA ALA A 86 0.32 -6.47 0.91
C ALA A 86 1.24 -5.26 1.02
N TYR A 87 0.72 -4.09 0.67
CA TYR A 87 1.36 -2.79 0.81
C TYR A 87 0.63 -1.97 1.86
N TRP A 88 1.25 -1.86 3.02
CA TRP A 88 0.72 -1.16 4.17
C TRP A 88 0.77 0.35 3.95
N LEU A 89 -0.36 1.00 4.22
CA LEU A 89 -0.53 2.42 4.05
C LEU A 89 -0.19 3.13 5.36
N THR A 90 0.57 4.22 5.25
CA THR A 90 0.86 5.13 6.35
C THR A 90 0.57 6.56 5.90
N MET A 91 -0.06 7.34 6.78
CA MET A 91 -0.35 8.76 6.54
C MET A 91 0.46 9.62 7.50
N ALA A 92 0.91 10.77 7.02
CA ALA A 92 1.66 11.74 7.81
C ALA A 92 1.17 13.17 7.56
N ASP A 93 1.69 14.09 8.37
CA ASP A 93 1.33 15.52 8.42
C ASP A 93 -0.11 15.75 8.90
N ASN A 94 -0.95 16.44 8.13
CA ASN A 94 -2.26 16.91 8.61
C ASN A 94 -3.44 16.01 8.21
N LEU A 95 -3.19 14.86 7.58
CA LEU A 95 -4.22 13.90 7.18
C LEU A 95 -4.11 12.63 8.00
N VAL A 96 -5.24 12.16 8.52
CA VAL A 96 -5.32 10.89 9.25
C VAL A 96 -6.52 10.05 8.82
N PRO A 97 -6.38 8.71 8.79
CA PRO A 97 -7.48 7.84 8.40
C PRO A 97 -8.59 7.84 9.45
N ILE A 98 -9.83 7.90 8.99
CA ILE A 98 -11.03 7.64 9.79
C ILE A 98 -11.22 6.13 9.81
N SER A 99 -10.52 5.45 10.72
CA SER A 99 -10.66 4.01 10.91
C SER A 99 -11.71 3.69 11.98
N ALA A 100 -12.58 2.73 11.71
CA ALA A 100 -13.50 2.17 12.72
C ALA A 100 -12.77 1.47 13.87
N LEU A 101 -11.53 1.02 13.63
CA LEU A 101 -10.66 0.37 14.60
C LEU A 101 -9.32 1.13 14.68
N PRO A 102 -9.03 1.83 15.80
CA PRO A 102 -7.83 2.66 15.93
C PRO A 102 -6.51 1.88 15.80
N THR A 103 -6.54 0.56 15.96
CA THR A 103 -5.38 -0.34 15.90
C THR A 103 -5.23 -1.09 14.58
N LYS A 104 -6.10 -0.85 13.59
CA LYS A 104 -6.03 -1.54 12.30
C LYS A 104 -5.30 -0.68 11.29
N GLN A 105 -4.10 -1.14 10.88
CA GLN A 105 -3.38 -0.50 9.79
C GLN A 105 -4.05 -0.86 8.45
N LEU A 106 -4.19 0.14 7.58
CA LEU A 106 -4.72 -0.04 6.24
C LEU A 106 -3.65 -0.66 5.35
N TYR A 107 -4.05 -1.52 4.42
CA TYR A 107 -3.15 -2.07 3.40
C TYR A 107 -3.88 -2.27 2.08
N LEU A 108 -3.12 -2.21 1.00
CA LEU A 108 -3.54 -2.52 -0.36
C LEU A 108 -2.91 -3.85 -0.76
N GLY A 109 -3.72 -4.87 -1.06
CA GLY A 109 -3.25 -6.10 -1.66
C GLY A 109 -3.00 -5.88 -3.15
N VAL A 110 -1.84 -6.30 -3.65
CA VAL A 110 -1.49 -6.15 -5.07
C VAL A 110 -1.49 -7.52 -5.76
N ARG A 111 -2.27 -7.63 -6.83
CA ARG A 111 -2.34 -8.75 -7.75
C ARG A 111 -2.23 -8.22 -9.17
N ALA A 112 -1.32 -8.81 -9.94
CA ALA A 112 -1.10 -8.39 -11.32
C ALA A 112 -2.38 -8.60 -12.15
N PHE A 113 -2.70 -7.63 -13.01
CA PHE A 113 -3.84 -7.67 -13.93
C PHE A 113 -5.23 -7.81 -13.26
N GLU A 114 -5.31 -7.51 -11.96
CA GLU A 114 -6.56 -7.38 -11.20
C GLU A 114 -6.75 -5.92 -10.75
N GLU A 115 -8.00 -5.57 -10.40
CA GLU A 115 -8.29 -4.26 -9.81
C GLU A 115 -7.72 -4.15 -8.38
N ASN A 116 -6.57 -3.49 -8.24
CA ASN A 116 -5.93 -3.28 -6.95
C ASN A 116 -6.41 -1.96 -6.33
N ARG A 117 -7.41 -2.03 -5.46
CA ARG A 117 -8.06 -0.83 -4.90
C ARG A 117 -8.29 -0.90 -3.39
N LEU A 118 -7.98 0.19 -2.71
CA LEU A 118 -8.23 0.40 -1.28
C LEU A 118 -9.05 1.67 -1.07
N HIS A 119 -10.22 1.54 -0.45
CA HIS A 119 -11.07 2.68 -0.07
C HIS A 119 -10.80 3.08 1.38
N THR A 120 -10.66 4.37 1.63
CA THR A 120 -10.51 4.89 2.99
C THR A 120 -11.05 6.31 3.09
N ALA A 121 -11.57 6.68 4.26
CA ALA A 121 -11.91 8.06 4.56
C ALA A 121 -10.80 8.69 5.39
N VAL A 122 -10.53 9.98 5.19
CA VAL A 122 -9.53 10.74 5.93
C VAL A 122 -10.14 12.01 6.50
N ARG A 123 -9.60 12.45 7.64
CA ARG A 123 -9.90 13.73 8.26
C ARG A 123 -8.64 14.57 8.41
N VAL A 124 -8.83 15.88 8.36
CA VAL A 124 -7.82 16.86 8.74
C VAL A 124 -7.61 16.86 10.25
N LYS A 125 -6.36 16.71 10.71
CA LYS A 125 -6.04 16.70 12.15
C LYS A 125 -6.16 18.09 12.79
N THR A 126 -5.76 19.13 12.07
CA THR A 126 -5.75 20.51 12.52
C THR A 126 -6.38 21.40 11.44
N PRO A 127 -7.63 21.88 11.62
CA PRO A 127 -8.35 22.63 10.60
C PRO A 127 -7.68 23.92 10.17
N SER A 128 -6.91 24.56 11.06
CA SER A 128 -6.16 25.79 10.77
C SER A 128 -4.90 25.58 9.92
N LYS A 129 -4.51 24.33 9.65
CA LYS A 129 -3.34 23.98 8.82
C LYS A 129 -3.79 23.57 7.41
N PRO A 130 -2.87 23.59 6.42
CA PRO A 130 -3.18 23.13 5.06
C PRO A 130 -3.83 21.74 5.05
N HIS A 131 -4.84 21.55 4.21
CA HIS A 131 -5.57 20.29 4.05
C HIS A 131 -4.77 19.31 3.17
N SER A 132 -3.52 19.06 3.57
CA SER A 132 -2.54 18.28 2.83
C SER A 132 -1.82 17.32 3.75
N GLY A 133 -1.38 16.20 3.20
CA GLY A 133 -0.54 15.25 3.92
C GLY A 133 0.20 14.34 2.97
N LYS A 134 0.92 13.37 3.54
CA LYS A 134 1.70 12.39 2.78
C LYS A 134 1.14 11.00 2.99
N ILE A 135 1.12 10.21 1.94
CA ILE A 135 0.74 8.80 1.96
C ILE A 135 1.97 8.00 1.50
N ALA A 136 2.32 6.96 2.25
CA ALA A 136 3.38 6.03 1.89
C ALA A 136 2.88 4.59 1.93
N PHE A 137 3.29 3.81 0.93
CA PHE A 137 3.01 2.38 0.79
C PHE A 137 4.28 1.58 1.10
N THR A 138 4.23 0.70 2.10
CA THR A 138 5.39 -0.09 2.55
C THR A 138 5.09 -1.58 2.55
N ARG A 139 6.08 -2.42 2.24
CA ARG A 139 5.91 -3.89 2.26
C ARG A 139 5.76 -4.45 3.69
N GLU A 140 6.20 -3.68 4.68
CA GLU A 140 6.11 -4.02 6.10
C GLU A 140 5.05 -3.19 6.82
N ALA A 141 4.34 -3.82 7.75
CA ALA A 141 3.44 -3.14 8.66
C ALA A 141 4.25 -2.29 9.65
N LYS A 142 3.80 -1.09 9.95
CA LYS A 142 4.38 -0.28 11.04
C LYS A 142 3.55 -0.48 12.29
N ALA A 143 4.22 -0.54 13.44
CA ALA A 143 3.51 -0.47 14.72
C ALA A 143 2.72 0.85 14.76
N LEU A 144 1.40 0.74 14.95
CA LEU A 144 0.55 1.92 15.16
C LEU A 144 0.78 2.41 16.59
N GLU A 145 1.42 3.56 16.74
CA GLU A 145 1.44 4.24 18.04
C GLU A 145 -0.01 4.64 18.38
N PRO A 146 -0.51 4.30 19.58
CA PRO A 146 -1.85 4.72 19.98
C PRO A 146 -1.88 6.24 19.95
N TYR A 147 -2.83 6.79 19.20
CA TYR A 147 -3.13 8.22 19.17
C TYR A 147 -3.25 8.70 20.63
N ALA A 148 -2.28 9.48 21.11
CA ALA A 148 -2.37 10.09 22.44
C ALA A 148 -3.63 10.96 22.45
N LYS A 149 -4.55 10.62 23.36
CA LYS A 149 -5.80 11.36 23.59
C LYS A 149 -5.51 12.79 24.00
#